data_AF-A0A3E0K9E3-F1
#
_entry.id   AF-A0A3E0K9E3-F1
#
_cell.length_a   1.000
_cell.length_b   1.000
_cell.length_c   1.000
_cell.angle_alpha   90.00
_cell.angle_beta   90.00
_cell.angle_gamma   90.00
#
_symmetry.space_group_name_H-M   'P 1'
#
loop_
_entity.id
_entity.type
_entity.pdbx_description
1 polymer ?
#
loop_
_entity_poly.entity_id
_entity_poly.type
_entity_poly.pdbx_seq_one_letter_code
_entity_poly.pdbx_strand_id
1 'polypeptide(L)'
;MDTATRRGLEVYLLGPLRVVVDGRELDVAAWKSKRAVTLFKYLITRCGERVPRDVLVELLWPESDDGDKSTHNLHTVIYYLRRTLEPGLGRYQEQRFLRQAHGLYWIEPGAPVWTDAEEFRWLVRRADGLRHRDPVEALELYRRALALYRDDFCSEDLYEDWAVTVRERFREMYFAAALQAAQLMVDIENDVAGGGGAWRAAPGPGAFPGGAHPAHTGFFLPAGRDRAGGP
;
A
#
# COMPACT_ATOMS: atom_id res chain seq x y z
N MET A 1 25.02 -16.65 8.91
CA MET A 1 25.04 -15.24 9.33
C MET A 1 23.62 -14.73 9.23
N ASP A 2 23.07 -14.39 10.38
CA ASP A 2 21.66 -14.08 10.64
C ASP A 2 21.13 -13.00 9.69
N THR A 3 20.31 -13.39 8.71
CA THR A 3 19.36 -12.46 8.11
C THR A 3 18.36 -12.12 9.19
N ALA A 4 18.48 -10.92 9.79
CA ALA A 4 17.44 -10.40 10.67
C ALA A 4 16.11 -10.48 9.91
N THR A 5 15.29 -11.50 10.24
CA THR A 5 14.01 -11.73 9.59
C THR A 5 13.18 -10.48 9.83
N ARG A 6 13.00 -9.64 8.80
CA ARG A 6 12.09 -8.50 8.84
C ARG A 6 10.74 -9.07 9.25
N ARG A 7 10.34 -8.82 10.49
CA ARG A 7 9.00 -9.16 10.95
C ARG A 7 8.08 -8.03 10.55
N GLY A 8 7.05 -8.27 9.75
CA GLY A 8 6.21 -7.20 9.23
C GLY A 8 5.18 -7.68 8.21
N LEU A 9 4.29 -6.76 7.83
CA LEU A 9 3.29 -6.96 6.80
C LEU A 9 3.50 -5.88 5.73
N GLU A 10 3.91 -6.27 4.53
CA GLU A 10 4.03 -5.38 3.39
C GLU A 10 2.88 -5.67 2.43
N VAL A 11 2.10 -4.65 2.08
CA VAL A 11 0.90 -4.80 1.25
C VAL A 11 0.97 -3.85 0.08
N TYR A 12 0.85 -4.39 -1.12
CA TYR A 12 0.79 -3.61 -2.34
C TYR A 12 -0.65 -3.58 -2.84
N LEU A 13 -1.19 -2.37 -2.96
CA LEU A 13 -2.56 -2.06 -3.31
C LEU A 13 -2.64 -1.19 -4.57
N LEU A 14 -1.56 -0.53 -4.99
CA LEU A 14 -1.52 0.28 -6.21
C LEU A 14 -1.16 -0.60 -7.41
N GLY A 15 -2.19 -1.34 -7.85
CA GLY A 15 -2.16 -2.39 -8.85
C GLY A 15 -2.72 -3.70 -8.31
N PRO A 16 -2.32 -4.86 -8.85
CA PRO A 16 -2.74 -6.16 -8.33
C PRO A 16 -2.34 -6.34 -6.87
N LEU A 17 -3.22 -6.97 -6.07
CA LEU A 17 -2.98 -7.18 -4.65
C LEU A 17 -1.77 -8.11 -4.48
N ARG A 18 -0.80 -7.65 -3.68
CA ARG A 18 0.33 -8.46 -3.25
C ARG A 18 0.53 -8.31 -1.75
N VAL A 19 0.70 -9.44 -1.06
CA VAL A 19 0.82 -9.47 0.40
C VAL A 19 2.09 -10.22 0.75
N VAL A 20 2.97 -9.59 1.54
CA VAL A 20 4.20 -10.19 2.03
C VAL A 20 4.17 -10.15 3.55
N VAL A 21 4.32 -11.32 4.18
CA VAL A 21 4.37 -11.45 5.63
C VAL A 21 5.75 -11.97 6.02
N ASP A 22 6.44 -11.22 6.86
CA ASP A 22 7.78 -11.53 7.35
C ASP A 22 8.78 -11.86 6.21
N GLY A 23 8.68 -11.12 5.09
CA GLY A 23 9.50 -11.31 3.89
C GLY A 23 9.03 -12.45 2.97
N ARG A 24 7.98 -13.19 3.32
CA ARG A 24 7.39 -14.24 2.50
C ARG A 24 6.13 -13.75 1.80
N GLU A 25 6.15 -13.79 0.47
CA GLU A 25 4.97 -13.51 -0.33
C GLU A 25 3.89 -14.59 -0.15
N LEU A 26 2.66 -14.14 0.09
CA LEU A 26 1.49 -14.99 0.18
C LEU A 26 0.85 -15.10 -1.19
N ASP A 27 0.51 -16.33 -1.60
CA ASP A 27 -0.27 -16.57 -2.81
C ASP A 27 -1.72 -16.18 -2.54
N VAL A 28 -2.11 -14.97 -2.97
CA VAL A 28 -3.48 -14.44 -2.83
C VAL A 28 -4.50 -15.30 -3.57
N ALA A 29 -4.13 -15.90 -4.71
CA ALA A 29 -5.01 -16.78 -5.47
C ALA A 29 -5.34 -18.08 -4.72
N ALA A 30 -4.44 -18.52 -3.83
CA ALA A 30 -4.67 -19.67 -2.95
C ALA A 30 -5.57 -19.34 -1.74
N TRP A 31 -6.01 -18.09 -1.55
CA TRP A 31 -6.91 -17.74 -0.45
C TRP A 31 -8.27 -18.39 -0.67
N LYS A 32 -8.64 -19.29 0.24
CA LYS A 32 -9.88 -20.09 0.15
C LYS A 32 -11.18 -19.27 0.23
N SER A 33 -11.10 -17.99 0.59
CA SER A 33 -12.27 -17.13 0.79
C SER A 33 -12.06 -15.77 0.15
N LYS A 34 -12.81 -15.50 -0.93
CA LYS A 34 -12.86 -14.17 -1.56
C LYS A 34 -13.29 -13.09 -0.56
N ARG A 35 -14.29 -13.39 0.28
CA ARG A 35 -14.72 -12.49 1.36
C ARG A 35 -13.61 -12.17 2.37
N ALA A 36 -12.70 -13.10 2.64
CA ALA A 36 -11.54 -12.82 3.50
C ALA A 36 -10.55 -11.87 2.83
N VAL A 37 -10.35 -12.00 1.51
CA VAL A 37 -9.56 -11.05 0.70
C VAL A 37 -10.23 -9.67 0.73
N THR A 38 -11.53 -9.57 0.46
CA THR A 38 -12.28 -8.30 0.50
C THR A 38 -12.20 -7.64 1.88
N LEU A 39 -12.43 -8.41 2.96
CA LEU A 39 -12.30 -7.93 4.34
C LEU A 39 -10.88 -7.39 4.61
N PHE A 40 -9.86 -8.11 4.17
CA PHE A 40 -8.48 -7.68 4.33
C PHE A 40 -8.21 -6.37 3.61
N LYS A 41 -8.53 -6.28 2.31
CA LYS A 41 -8.37 -5.07 1.49
C LYS A 41 -9.09 -3.88 2.12
N TYR A 42 -10.31 -4.08 2.63
CA TYR A 42 -11.08 -3.04 3.27
C TYR A 42 -10.44 -2.52 4.56
N LEU A 43 -9.97 -3.43 5.44
CA LEU A 43 -9.36 -3.07 6.71
C LEU A 43 -7.94 -2.51 6.54
N ILE A 44 -7.13 -3.03 5.62
CA ILE A 44 -5.76 -2.56 5.42
C ILE A 44 -5.72 -1.16 4.79
N THR A 45 -6.69 -0.83 3.95
CA THR A 45 -6.88 0.54 3.41
C THR A 45 -7.16 1.55 4.53
N ARG A 46 -7.69 1.07 5.65
CA ARG A 46 -8.06 1.79 6.87
C ARG A 46 -7.22 1.34 8.06
N CYS A 47 -5.94 1.08 7.84
CA CYS A 47 -5.04 0.57 8.88
C CYS A 47 -5.14 1.42 10.16
N GLY A 48 -5.34 0.77 11.31
CA GLY A 48 -5.59 1.43 12.60
C GLY A 48 -7.02 1.90 12.87
N GLU A 49 -7.88 2.01 11.86
CA GLU A 49 -9.29 2.37 12.06
C GLU A 49 -10.09 1.17 12.59
N ARG A 50 -10.85 1.41 13.66
CA ARG A 50 -11.74 0.40 14.27
C ARG A 50 -13.07 0.36 13.54
N VAL A 51 -13.26 -0.70 12.74
CA VAL A 51 -14.48 -0.87 11.95
C VAL A 51 -15.52 -1.70 12.71
N PRO A 52 -16.76 -1.20 12.85
CA PRO A 52 -17.84 -1.96 13.47
C PRO A 52 -18.17 -3.24 12.71
N ARG A 53 -18.54 -4.27 13.48
CA ARG A 53 -19.02 -5.55 12.97
C ARG A 53 -20.10 -5.40 11.89
N ASP A 54 -21.09 -4.54 12.13
CA ASP A 54 -22.25 -4.42 11.24
C ASP A 54 -21.85 -3.82 9.89
N VAL A 55 -20.88 -2.89 9.87
CA VAL A 55 -20.28 -2.36 8.64
C VAL A 55 -19.58 -3.47 7.85
N LEU A 56 -18.87 -4.38 8.53
CA LEU A 56 -18.21 -5.51 7.87
C LEU A 56 -19.19 -6.56 7.36
N VAL A 57 -20.33 -6.73 8.05
CA VAL A 57 -21.40 -7.62 7.57
C VAL A 57 -22.01 -7.05 6.31
N GLU A 58 -22.39 -5.77 6.33
CA GLU A 58 -22.96 -5.07 5.18
C GLU A 58 -22.02 -5.11 3.96
N LEU A 59 -20.73 -4.86 4.19
CA LEU A 59 -19.70 -4.93 3.15
C LEU A 59 -19.64 -6.31 2.47
N LEU A 60 -19.69 -7.39 3.26
CA LEU A 60 -19.44 -8.75 2.76
C LEU A 60 -20.71 -9.47 2.27
N TRP A 61 -21.88 -8.97 2.69
CA TRP A 61 -23.20 -9.54 2.45
C TRP A 61 -24.28 -8.45 2.26
N PRO A 62 -24.15 -7.55 1.27
CA PRO A 62 -25.09 -6.43 1.09
C PRO A 62 -26.53 -6.88 0.75
N GLU A 63 -26.69 -8.09 0.23
CA GLU A 63 -27.99 -8.64 -0.20
C GLU A 63 -28.66 -9.56 0.85
N SER A 64 -28.11 -9.66 2.07
CA SER A 64 -28.57 -10.65 3.04
C SER A 64 -29.59 -10.09 4.03
N ASP A 65 -30.86 -10.46 3.87
CA ASP A 65 -31.96 -10.11 4.80
C ASP A 65 -31.87 -10.82 6.17
N ASP A 66 -30.88 -11.70 6.37
CA ASP A 66 -30.83 -12.67 7.47
C ASP A 66 -29.60 -12.43 8.38
N GLY A 67 -29.68 -11.37 9.21
CA GLY A 67 -28.55 -10.82 9.99
C GLY A 67 -27.83 -11.80 10.93
N ASP A 68 -28.54 -12.78 11.49
CA ASP A 68 -27.94 -13.79 12.38
C ASP A 68 -27.01 -14.76 11.64
N LYS A 69 -27.34 -15.15 10.40
CA LYS A 69 -26.47 -16.00 9.57
C LYS A 69 -25.23 -15.25 9.12
N SER A 70 -25.38 -13.97 8.76
CA SER A 70 -24.24 -13.11 8.37
C SER A 70 -23.25 -12.91 9.52
N THR A 71 -23.73 -12.89 10.77
CA THR A 71 -22.90 -12.88 11.99
C THR A 71 -21.98 -14.10 12.09
N HIS A 72 -22.57 -15.29 11.99
CA HIS A 72 -21.82 -16.55 12.08
C HIS A 72 -20.81 -16.68 10.93
N ASN A 73 -21.19 -16.22 9.73
CA ASN A 73 -20.32 -16.23 8.57
C ASN A 73 -19.12 -15.27 8.71
N LEU A 74 -19.28 -14.13 9.39
CA LEU A 74 -18.18 -13.20 9.65
C LEU A 74 -17.06 -13.85 10.48
N HIS A 75 -17.40 -14.60 11.54
CA HIS A 75 -16.40 -15.33 12.34
C HIS A 75 -15.57 -16.30 11.50
N THR A 76 -16.21 -16.96 10.54
CA THR A 76 -15.55 -17.87 9.59
C THR A 76 -14.62 -17.11 8.65
N VAL A 77 -15.05 -15.97 8.13
CA VAL A 77 -14.21 -15.10 7.28
C VAL A 77 -12.98 -14.60 8.05
N ILE A 78 -13.16 -14.12 9.28
CA ILE A 78 -12.06 -13.69 10.17
C ILE A 78 -11.09 -14.83 10.44
N TYR A 79 -11.61 -16.03 10.72
CA TYR A 79 -10.79 -17.21 10.95
C TYR A 79 -9.91 -17.53 9.73
N TYR A 80 -10.48 -17.52 8.52
CA TYR A 80 -9.71 -17.71 7.30
C TYR A 80 -8.67 -16.62 7.11
N LEU A 81 -9.02 -15.35 7.33
CA LEU A 81 -8.09 -14.24 7.21
C LEU A 81 -6.89 -14.39 8.15
N ARG A 82 -7.13 -14.72 9.43
CA ARG A 82 -6.08 -14.99 10.42
C ARG A 82 -5.17 -16.13 9.99
N ARG A 83 -5.76 -17.26 9.56
CA ARG A 83 -5.01 -18.42 9.06
C ARG A 83 -4.17 -18.11 7.84
N THR A 84 -4.57 -17.16 7.02
CA THR A 84 -3.82 -16.81 5.82
C THR A 84 -2.68 -15.84 6.12
N LEU A 85 -2.92 -14.82 6.94
CA LEU A 85 -1.88 -13.88 7.34
C LEU A 85 -0.86 -14.54 8.29
N GLU A 86 -1.30 -15.48 9.12
CA GLU A 86 -0.51 -16.07 10.19
C GLU A 86 -0.66 -17.62 10.21
N PRO A 87 -0.24 -18.34 9.15
CA PRO A 87 -0.52 -19.77 8.98
C PRO A 87 0.15 -20.67 10.03
N GLY A 88 1.22 -20.20 10.67
CA GLY A 88 1.95 -20.91 11.73
C GLY A 88 1.50 -20.56 13.15
N LEU A 89 0.53 -19.66 13.32
CA LEU A 89 0.12 -19.23 14.64
C LEU A 89 -0.73 -20.30 15.33
N GLY A 90 -0.24 -20.81 16.46
CA GLY A 90 -0.99 -21.74 17.29
C GLY A 90 -2.24 -21.08 17.91
N ARG A 91 -3.23 -21.89 18.30
CA ARG A 91 -4.51 -21.41 18.86
C ARG A 91 -4.38 -20.45 20.06
N TYR A 92 -3.26 -20.54 20.79
CA TYR A 92 -2.98 -19.77 22.01
C TYR A 92 -1.98 -18.62 21.81
N GLN A 93 -1.51 -18.39 20.58
CA GLN A 93 -0.60 -17.30 20.27
C GLN A 93 -1.40 -16.03 19.93
N GLU A 94 -0.86 -14.88 20.35
CA GLU A 94 -1.47 -13.58 20.07
C GLU A 94 -1.41 -13.25 18.58
N GLN A 95 -2.57 -12.97 17.99
CA GLN A 95 -2.69 -12.52 16.61
C GLN A 95 -1.95 -11.20 16.42
N ARG A 96 -1.08 -11.09 15.42
CA ARG A 96 -0.23 -9.91 15.26
C ARG A 96 -0.94 -8.78 14.53
N PHE A 97 -1.71 -9.11 13.50
CA PHE A 97 -2.23 -8.13 12.56
C PHE A 97 -3.72 -7.82 12.79
N LEU A 98 -4.60 -8.82 12.71
CA LEU A 98 -6.05 -8.62 12.81
C LEU A 98 -6.53 -8.67 14.26
N ARG A 99 -6.91 -7.52 14.79
CA ARG A 99 -7.43 -7.35 16.15
C ARG A 99 -8.94 -7.28 16.17
N GLN A 100 -9.50 -7.60 17.33
CA GLN A 100 -10.92 -7.55 17.60
C GLN A 100 -11.15 -7.20 19.07
N ALA A 101 -12.04 -6.24 19.35
CA ALA A 101 -12.51 -5.93 20.70
C ALA A 101 -13.89 -5.25 20.63
N HIS A 102 -14.81 -5.63 21.53
CA HIS A 102 -16.14 -4.98 21.66
C HIS A 102 -16.92 -4.85 20.34
N GLY A 103 -16.86 -5.86 19.47
CA GLY A 103 -17.54 -5.83 18.17
C GLY A 103 -16.86 -4.95 17.12
N LEU A 104 -15.66 -4.46 17.38
CA LEU A 104 -14.83 -3.71 16.43
C LEU A 104 -13.68 -4.57 15.91
N TYR A 105 -13.26 -4.31 14.69
CA TYR A 105 -12.17 -5.02 14.00
C TYR A 105 -11.24 -4.05 13.29
N TRP A 106 -9.94 -4.30 13.34
CA TRP A 106 -8.93 -3.46 12.69
C TRP A 106 -7.64 -4.22 12.42
N ILE A 107 -6.83 -3.71 11.49
CA ILE A 107 -5.42 -4.07 11.40
C ILE A 107 -4.63 -3.18 12.35
N GLU A 108 -3.88 -3.80 13.27
CA GLU A 108 -3.10 -3.10 14.29
C GLU A 108 -1.88 -2.37 13.67
N PRO A 109 -1.76 -1.04 13.83
CA PRO A 109 -0.66 -0.27 13.26
C PRO A 109 0.67 -0.38 14.04
N GLY A 110 0.84 -1.40 14.90
CA GLY A 110 2.00 -1.57 15.79
C GLY A 110 2.98 -2.70 15.43
N ALA A 111 2.58 -3.65 14.57
CA ALA A 111 3.56 -4.41 13.78
C ALA A 111 3.99 -3.51 12.61
N PRO A 112 5.21 -3.62 12.03
CA PRO A 112 5.56 -2.78 10.89
C PRO A 112 4.72 -3.22 9.68
N VAL A 113 3.53 -2.63 9.60
CA VAL A 113 2.61 -2.68 8.48
C VAL A 113 3.05 -1.55 7.57
N TRP A 114 3.40 -1.91 6.35
CA TRP A 114 3.72 -0.97 5.29
C TRP A 114 2.75 -1.20 4.15
N THR A 115 2.25 -0.11 3.58
CA THR A 115 1.45 -0.17 2.36
C THR A 115 2.02 0.78 1.32
N ASP A 116 2.10 0.33 0.07
CA ASP A 116 2.50 1.21 -1.06
C ASP A 116 1.55 2.41 -1.20
N ALA A 117 0.29 2.23 -0.85
CA ALA A 117 -0.75 3.24 -0.79
C ALA A 117 -0.46 4.35 0.24
N GLU A 118 -0.03 4.01 1.45
CA GLU A 118 0.36 5.00 2.47
C GLU A 118 1.68 5.66 2.12
N GLU A 119 2.66 4.89 1.65
CA GLU A 119 3.96 5.38 1.19
C GLU A 119 3.77 6.40 0.06
N PHE A 120 2.96 6.07 -0.95
CA PHE A 120 2.60 6.97 -2.04
C PHE A 120 2.03 8.29 -1.52
N ARG A 121 1.03 8.24 -0.64
CA ARG A 121 0.44 9.46 -0.04
C ARG A 121 1.46 10.27 0.74
N TRP A 122 2.35 9.62 1.46
CA TRP A 122 3.39 10.30 2.23
C TRP A 122 4.42 10.99 1.32
N LEU A 123 4.91 10.28 0.29
CA LEU A 123 5.85 10.82 -0.69
C LEU A 123 5.26 12.02 -1.44
N VAL A 124 4.01 11.92 -1.92
CA VAL A 124 3.33 13.04 -2.61
C VAL A 124 3.21 14.26 -1.69
N ARG A 125 2.71 14.10 -0.46
CA ARG A 125 2.60 15.23 0.48
C ARG A 125 3.95 15.86 0.81
N ARG A 126 4.99 15.04 0.95
CA ARG A 126 6.35 15.54 1.22
C ARG A 126 6.90 16.30 0.02
N ALA A 127 6.71 15.78 -1.19
CA ALA A 127 7.09 16.45 -2.43
C ALA A 127 6.37 17.81 -2.56
N ASP A 128 5.05 17.83 -2.33
CA ASP A 128 4.24 19.06 -2.34
C ASP A 128 4.81 20.13 -1.39
N GLY A 129 5.24 19.73 -0.19
CA GLY A 129 5.82 20.64 0.80
C GLY A 129 7.22 21.17 0.44
N LEU A 130 7.96 20.47 -0.43
CA LEU A 130 9.30 20.83 -0.85
C LEU A 130 9.36 21.55 -2.20
N ARG A 131 8.29 21.48 -3.01
CA ARG A 131 8.22 22.03 -4.38
C ARG A 131 8.88 23.39 -4.61
N HIS A 132 8.70 24.33 -3.68
CA HIS A 132 9.24 25.69 -3.81
C HIS A 132 10.56 25.92 -3.04
N ARG A 133 10.91 25.02 -2.13
CA ARG A 133 12.08 25.13 -1.25
C ARG A 133 13.27 24.33 -1.78
N ASP A 134 12.99 23.11 -2.21
CA ASP A 134 13.93 22.20 -2.85
C ASP A 134 13.22 21.47 -4.00
N PRO A 135 13.16 22.11 -5.19
CA PRO A 135 12.53 21.53 -6.38
C PRO A 135 13.14 20.18 -6.81
N VAL A 136 14.44 19.99 -6.56
CA VAL A 136 15.18 18.78 -6.95
C VAL A 136 14.79 17.62 -6.04
N GLU A 137 14.78 17.81 -4.72
CA GLU A 137 14.29 16.77 -3.79
C GLU A 137 12.80 16.49 -4.02
N ALA A 138 11.99 17.52 -4.26
CA ALA A 138 10.57 17.35 -4.57
C ALA A 138 10.35 16.47 -5.82
N LEU A 139 11.10 16.71 -6.89
CA LEU A 139 11.03 15.91 -8.11
C LEU A 139 11.39 14.44 -7.86
N GLU A 140 12.45 14.16 -7.11
CA GLU A 140 12.85 12.79 -6.78
C GLU A 140 11.80 12.08 -5.91
N LEU A 141 11.16 12.80 -4.98
CA LEU A 141 10.05 12.25 -4.19
C LEU A 141 8.82 11.93 -5.05
N TYR A 142 8.45 12.81 -6.00
CA TYR A 142 7.38 12.49 -6.95
C TYR A 142 7.73 11.28 -7.82
N ARG A 143 8.95 11.17 -8.34
CA ARG A 143 9.40 10.02 -9.13
C ARG A 143 9.27 8.71 -8.34
N ARG A 144 9.69 8.71 -7.08
CA ARG A 144 9.53 7.56 -6.18
C ARG A 144 8.05 7.22 -5.95
N ALA A 145 7.19 8.23 -5.76
CA ALA A 145 5.76 8.02 -5.59
C ALA A 145 5.14 7.41 -6.86
N LEU A 146 5.38 8.00 -8.02
CA LEU A 146 4.85 7.53 -9.31
C LEU A 146 5.27 6.09 -9.61
N ALA A 147 6.48 5.68 -9.23
CA ALA A 147 6.96 4.30 -9.40
C ALA A 147 6.21 3.26 -8.55
N LEU A 148 5.56 3.67 -7.45
CA LEU A 148 4.72 2.76 -6.64
C LEU A 148 3.36 2.50 -7.30
N TYR A 149 2.86 3.45 -8.10
CA TYR A 149 1.57 3.33 -8.78
C TYR A 149 1.74 2.52 -10.07
N ARG A 150 1.54 1.20 -9.97
CA ARG A 150 1.78 0.27 -11.09
C ARG A 150 0.55 0.10 -11.98
N ASP A 151 -0.63 0.23 -11.40
CA ASP A 151 -1.95 0.15 -12.02
C ASP A 151 -2.98 0.67 -10.99
N ASP A 152 -4.26 0.69 -11.36
CA ASP A 152 -5.32 1.15 -10.48
C ASP A 152 -5.36 0.41 -9.14
N PHE A 153 -5.80 1.13 -8.10
CA PHE A 153 -5.96 0.57 -6.77
C PHE A 153 -6.81 -0.70 -6.80
N CYS A 154 -6.23 -1.81 -6.31
CA CYS A 154 -6.78 -3.16 -6.37
C CYS A 154 -7.40 -3.44 -7.75
N SER A 155 -6.59 -3.39 -8.82
CA SER A 155 -7.09 -3.45 -10.21
C SER A 155 -7.84 -4.74 -10.58
N GLU A 156 -7.67 -5.79 -9.78
CA GLU A 156 -8.42 -7.05 -9.87
C GLU A 156 -9.89 -6.96 -9.37
N ASP A 157 -10.25 -5.93 -8.60
CA ASP A 157 -11.57 -5.77 -7.96
C ASP A 157 -12.45 -4.74 -8.69
N LEU A 158 -12.78 -5.01 -9.96
CA LEU A 158 -13.48 -4.04 -10.81
C LEU A 158 -14.91 -3.69 -10.34
N TYR A 159 -15.56 -4.59 -9.59
CA TYR A 159 -16.98 -4.49 -9.21
C TYR A 159 -17.21 -4.27 -7.71
N GLU A 160 -16.18 -3.93 -6.94
CA GLU A 160 -16.29 -3.70 -5.50
C GLU A 160 -16.59 -2.22 -5.22
N ASP A 161 -17.85 -1.91 -4.89
CA ASP A 161 -18.34 -0.53 -4.69
C ASP A 161 -17.52 0.26 -3.67
N TRP A 162 -17.10 -0.40 -2.58
CA TRP A 162 -16.30 0.24 -1.53
C TRP A 162 -14.93 0.75 -2.04
N ALA A 163 -14.40 0.13 -3.10
CA ALA A 163 -13.09 0.45 -3.66
C ALA A 163 -13.15 1.60 -4.68
N VAL A 164 -14.31 1.89 -5.26
CA VAL A 164 -14.48 2.91 -6.32
C VAL A 164 -13.96 4.27 -5.87
N THR A 165 -14.43 4.78 -4.73
CA THR A 165 -14.00 6.09 -4.21
C THR A 165 -12.52 6.11 -3.85
N VAL A 166 -11.99 5.00 -3.33
CA VAL A 166 -10.56 4.89 -2.97
C VAL A 166 -9.70 4.92 -4.24
N ARG A 167 -10.10 4.18 -5.26
CA ARG A 167 -9.43 4.10 -6.56
C ARG A 167 -9.39 5.45 -7.26
N GLU A 168 -10.53 6.12 -7.38
CA GLU A 168 -10.59 7.45 -8.01
C GLU A 168 -9.69 8.45 -7.29
N ARG A 169 -9.71 8.47 -5.95
CA ARG A 169 -8.84 9.34 -5.17
C ARG A 169 -7.35 9.08 -5.44
N PHE A 170 -6.94 7.82 -5.50
CA PHE A 170 -5.54 7.48 -5.81
C PHE A 170 -5.16 7.86 -7.24
N ARG A 171 -6.06 7.65 -8.19
CA ARG A 171 -5.88 8.03 -9.59
C ARG A 171 -5.76 9.56 -9.76
N GLU A 172 -6.61 10.34 -9.09
CA GLU A 172 -6.50 11.81 -9.05
C GLU A 172 -5.16 12.26 -8.48
N MET A 173 -4.73 11.67 -7.36
CA MET A 173 -3.42 11.97 -6.76
C MET A 173 -2.27 11.62 -7.69
N TYR A 174 -2.36 10.50 -8.42
CA TYR A 174 -1.35 10.09 -9.40
C TYR A 174 -1.23 11.11 -10.54
N PHE A 175 -2.35 11.51 -11.15
CA PHE A 175 -2.32 12.51 -12.22
C PHE A 175 -1.81 13.87 -11.74
N ALA A 176 -2.22 14.31 -10.54
CA ALA A 176 -1.71 15.53 -9.93
C ALA A 176 -0.18 15.45 -9.71
N ALA A 177 0.31 14.36 -9.12
CA ALA A 177 1.74 14.15 -8.89
C ALA A 177 2.55 14.10 -10.21
N ALA A 178 2.03 13.45 -11.24
CA ALA A 178 2.66 13.38 -12.56
C ALA A 178 2.77 14.77 -13.21
N LEU A 179 1.71 15.58 -13.12
CA LEU A 179 1.71 16.95 -13.64
C LEU A 179 2.72 17.84 -12.89
N GLN A 180 2.76 17.74 -11.56
CA GLN A 180 3.73 18.50 -10.77
C GLN A 180 5.17 18.08 -11.07
N ALA A 181 5.45 16.78 -11.19
CA ALA A 181 6.77 16.28 -11.58
C ALA A 181 7.18 16.80 -12.96
N ALA A 182 6.26 16.78 -13.94
CA ALA A 182 6.51 17.31 -15.27
C ALA A 182 6.85 18.81 -15.24
N GLN A 183 6.10 19.60 -14.49
CA GLN A 183 6.36 21.03 -14.35
C GLN A 183 7.74 21.29 -13.71
N LEU A 184 8.09 20.58 -12.63
CA LEU A 184 9.39 20.71 -11.98
C LEU A 184 10.54 20.37 -12.92
N MET A 185 10.40 19.36 -13.80
CA MET A 185 11.44 19.03 -14.78
C MET A 185 11.71 20.19 -15.73
N VAL A 186 10.65 20.83 -16.24
CA VAL A 186 10.76 22.01 -17.13
C VAL A 186 11.38 23.19 -16.39
N ASP A 187 10.93 23.47 -15.16
CA ASP A 187 11.43 24.60 -14.37
C ASP A 187 12.92 24.44 -14.03
N ILE A 188 13.34 23.22 -13.66
CA ILE A 188 14.74 22.90 -13.37
C ILE A 188 15.60 22.99 -14.63
N GLU A 189 15.13 22.48 -15.77
CA GLU A 189 15.84 22.57 -17.04
C GLU A 189 16.05 24.03 -17.48
N ASN A 190 15.01 24.85 -17.36
CA ASN A 190 15.06 26.28 -17.70
C ASN A 190 16.01 27.06 -16.78
N ASP A 191 16.07 26.75 -15.47
CA ASP A 191 17.02 27.39 -14.55
C ASP A 191 18.47 27.07 -14.92
N VAL A 192 18.76 25.79 -15.23
CA VAL A 192 20.09 25.35 -15.66
C VAL A 192 20.48 26.01 -16.98
N ALA A 193 19.58 26.07 -17.96
CA ALA A 193 19.82 26.70 -19.25
C ALA A 193 19.99 28.24 -19.14
N GLY A 194 19.31 28.87 -18.18
CA GLY A 194 19.41 30.29 -17.88
C GLY A 194 20.66 30.70 -17.09
N GLY A 195 21.55 29.76 -16.75
CA GLY A 195 22.74 30.01 -15.93
C GLY A 195 22.45 30.16 -14.43
N GLY A 196 21.23 29.85 -13.99
CA GLY A 196 20.83 29.81 -12.60
C GLY A 196 21.44 28.60 -11.90
N GLY A 197 22.31 28.85 -10.92
CA GLY A 197 22.70 27.87 -9.91
C GLY A 197 21.81 27.96 -8.66
N ALA A 198 20.62 28.57 -8.77
CA ALA A 198 19.85 29.06 -7.64
C ALA A 198 19.43 27.94 -6.68
N TRP A 199 19.06 26.78 -7.23
CA TRP A 199 18.62 25.62 -6.43
C TRP A 199 19.78 24.78 -5.88
N ARG A 200 21.02 24.94 -6.39
CA ARG A 200 22.20 24.25 -5.84
C ARG A 200 22.75 24.91 -4.56
N ALA A 201 22.30 26.13 -4.25
CA ALA A 201 22.78 26.91 -3.11
C ALA A 201 21.93 26.77 -1.83
N ALA A 202 20.85 25.97 -1.85
CA ALA A 202 20.07 25.67 -0.65
C ALA A 202 20.87 24.72 0.28
N PRO A 203 20.98 25.01 1.59
CA PRO A 203 21.70 24.12 2.50
C PRO A 203 20.99 22.77 2.57
N GLY A 204 21.76 21.70 2.32
CA GLY A 204 21.27 20.32 2.26
C GLY A 204 20.56 19.84 3.54
N PRO A 205 19.79 18.74 3.45
CA PRO A 205 18.80 18.37 4.45
C PRO A 205 19.42 18.10 5.81
N GLY A 206 19.01 18.89 6.80
CA GLY A 206 19.22 18.61 8.21
C GLY A 206 18.61 17.25 8.59
N ALA A 207 19.32 16.52 9.44
CA ALA A 207 19.01 15.17 9.87
C ALA A 207 17.55 15.00 10.36
N PHE A 208 16.89 13.97 9.83
CA PHE A 208 15.59 13.48 10.31
C PHE A 208 15.73 12.80 11.68
N PRO A 209 14.84 13.06 12.66
CA PRO A 209 14.74 12.21 13.83
C PRO A 209 13.90 10.96 13.51
N GLY A 210 14.57 9.81 13.55
CA GLY A 210 14.11 8.47 13.96
C GLY A 210 12.67 8.01 13.69
N GLY A 211 12.56 6.96 12.86
CA GLY A 211 11.37 6.08 12.83
C GLY A 211 11.26 5.24 11.56
N ALA A 212 12.11 4.21 11.43
CA ALA A 212 12.01 3.07 10.51
C ALA A 212 11.40 3.32 9.11
N HIS A 213 12.26 3.68 8.16
CA HIS A 213 11.97 3.57 6.72
C HIS A 213 12.91 2.52 6.15
N PRO A 214 12.44 1.36 5.67
CA PRO A 214 13.30 0.47 4.92
C PRO A 214 13.34 0.93 3.47
N ALA A 215 14.57 1.04 2.95
CA ALA A 215 14.86 1.19 1.55
C ALA A 215 14.21 0.07 0.72
N HIS A 216 13.52 0.44 -0.35
CA HIS A 216 13.35 -0.40 -1.53
C HIS A 216 14.15 0.19 -2.67
N THR A 217 15.46 -0.08 -2.65
CA THR A 217 16.27 -0.11 -3.87
C THR A 217 16.09 -1.52 -4.43
N GLY A 218 15.22 -1.63 -5.44
CA GLY A 218 14.86 -2.91 -6.05
C GLY A 218 14.04 -2.68 -7.31
N PHE A 219 14.59 -1.89 -8.22
CA PHE A 219 14.09 -1.71 -9.58
C PHE A 219 14.16 -3.07 -10.29
N PHE A 220 13.02 -3.69 -10.61
CA PHE A 220 13.00 -4.87 -11.48
C PHE A 220 12.44 -4.47 -12.85
N LEU A 221 13.34 -4.17 -13.78
CA LEU A 221 13.05 -4.13 -15.22
C LEU A 221 12.75 -5.57 -15.69
N PRO A 222 11.70 -5.82 -16.48
CA PRO A 222 11.54 -7.10 -17.15
C PRO A 222 12.65 -7.25 -18.21
N ALA A 223 13.57 -8.19 -18.00
CA ALA A 223 14.56 -8.58 -19.01
C ALA A 223 13.85 -9.19 -20.24
N GLY A 224 14.26 -8.73 -21.42
CA GLY A 224 13.69 -9.08 -22.71
C GLY A 224 13.75 -10.56 -23.05
N ARG A 225 12.77 -11.00 -23.84
CA ARG A 225 12.79 -12.29 -24.55
C ARG A 225 13.89 -12.26 -25.61
N ASP A 226 14.99 -12.98 -25.35
CA ASP A 226 15.90 -13.39 -26.42
C ASP A 226 15.35 -14.63 -27.13
N ARG A 227 15.41 -14.55 -28.47
CA ARG A 227 15.15 -15.64 -29.41
C ARG A 227 16.37 -16.55 -29.50
N ALA A 228 16.15 -17.86 -29.47
CA ALA A 228 16.96 -18.87 -30.15
C ALA A 228 15.97 -19.97 -30.58
N GLY A 229 15.77 -20.32 -31.86
CA GLY A 229 16.79 -20.76 -32.82
C GLY A 229 17.15 -22.20 -32.45
N GLY A 230 16.35 -23.20 -32.86
CA GLY A 230 16.68 -24.06 -34.01
C GLY A 230 17.52 -25.26 -33.54
N PRO A 231 17.19 -26.49 -33.98
CA PRO A 231 17.69 -26.92 -35.28
C PRO A 231 16.60 -27.22 -36.32
#